data_AF-A0A7C7P718-F1
#
_entry.id   AF-A0A7C7P718-F1
#
_cell.length_a   1.000
_cell.length_b   1.000
_cell.length_c   1.000
_cell.angle_alpha   90.00
_cell.angle_beta   90.00
_cell.angle_gamma   90.00
#
_symmetry.space_group_name_H-M   'P 1'
#
loop_
_entity.id
_entity.type
_entity.pdbx_description
1 polymer ?
#
loop_
_entity_poly.entity_id
_entity_poly.type
_entity_poly.pdbx_seq_one_letter_code
_entity_poly.pdbx_strand_id
1 'polypeptide(L)'
;MAIQGQQTDKARTIGLWLGLAAFLLLMLFPVASTNEAASKMAAVALLMEIWWVSDAIPLFATALLPLVLFPMLGIMDSGATAPIYFNSIIVLFIGGFMIA
;
A
#
# COMPACT_ATOMS: atom_id res chain seq x y z
N MET A 1 -31.38 -1.81 -11.02
CA MET A 1 -30.22 -2.19 -10.16
C MET A 1 -29.44 -3.32 -10.84
N ALA A 2 -28.90 -3.09 -12.05
CA ALA A 2 -28.19 -4.11 -12.84
C ALA A 2 -27.01 -3.53 -13.66
N ILE A 3 -26.64 -2.27 -13.43
CA ILE A 3 -25.56 -1.57 -14.18
C ILE A 3 -24.26 -1.46 -13.36
N GLN A 4 -24.23 -1.95 -12.11
CA GLN A 4 -23.02 -1.84 -11.26
C GLN A 4 -22.01 -2.98 -11.48
N GLY A 5 -22.42 -4.14 -12.01
CA GLY A 5 -21.53 -5.31 -12.09
C GLY A 5 -20.33 -5.18 -13.03
N GLN A 6 -20.44 -4.41 -14.13
CA GLN A 6 -19.32 -4.27 -15.09
C GLN A 6 -18.41 -3.07 -14.84
N GLN A 7 -18.88 -2.07 -14.09
CA GLN A 7 -18.14 -0.83 -13.89
C GLN A 7 -17.10 -0.96 -12.77
N THR A 8 -17.40 -1.77 -11.75
CA THR A 8 -16.50 -2.06 -10.62
C THR A 8 -15.28 -2.89 -11.04
N ASP A 9 -15.45 -3.88 -11.91
CA ASP A 9 -14.34 -4.75 -12.35
C ASP A 9 -13.31 -4.01 -13.21
N LYS A 10 -13.78 -3.09 -14.08
CA LYS A 10 -12.90 -2.29 -14.93
C LYS A 10 -12.09 -1.31 -14.10
N ALA A 11 -12.72 -0.59 -13.15
CA ALA A 11 -12.02 0.33 -12.27
C ALA A 11 -10.94 -0.37 -11.43
N ARG A 12 -11.26 -1.55 -10.87
CA ARG A 12 -10.33 -2.40 -10.13
C ARG A 12 -9.14 -2.84 -10.97
N THR A 13 -9.41 -3.32 -12.18
CA THR A 13 -8.36 -3.81 -13.10
C THR A 13 -7.47 -2.67 -13.57
N ILE A 14 -8.06 -1.54 -13.96
CA ILE A 14 -7.32 -0.34 -14.35
C ILE A 14 -6.47 0.15 -13.18
N GLY A 15 -7.03 0.20 -11.97
CA GLY A 15 -6.33 0.61 -10.76
C GLY A 15 -5.12 -0.27 -10.42
N LEU A 16 -5.25 -1.59 -10.58
CA LEU A 16 -4.15 -2.55 -10.41
C LEU A 16 -2.96 -2.18 -11.32
N TRP A 17 -3.22 -2.06 -12.62
CA TRP A 17 -2.18 -1.75 -13.62
C TRP A 17 -1.65 -0.33 -13.49
N LEU A 18 -2.52 0.64 -13.20
CA LEU A 18 -2.15 2.04 -13.04
C LEU A 18 -1.28 2.25 -11.80
N GLY A 19 -1.57 1.55 -10.70
CA GLY A 19 -0.73 1.56 -9.50
C GLY A 19 0.65 1.02 -9.79
N LEU A 20 0.74 -0.15 -10.45
CA LEU A 20 2.02 -0.75 -10.80
C LEU A 20 2.82 0.13 -11.78
N ALA A 21 2.15 0.74 -12.76
CA ALA A 21 2.77 1.66 -13.70
C ALA A 21 3.30 2.91 -12.99
N ALA A 22 2.54 3.49 -12.05
CA ALA A 22 2.95 4.65 -11.27
C ALA A 22 4.15 4.33 -10.35
N PHE A 23 4.14 3.15 -9.72
CA PHE A 23 5.27 2.66 -8.92
C PHE A 23 6.54 2.55 -9.76
N LEU A 24 6.47 1.89 -10.92
CA LEU A 24 7.62 1.74 -11.82
C LEU A 24 8.09 3.09 -12.36
N LEU A 25 7.17 4.00 -12.68
CA LEU A 25 7.51 5.34 -13.15
C LEU A 25 8.32 6.09 -12.08
N LEU A 26 7.87 6.12 -10.81
CA LEU A 26 8.62 6.79 -9.75
C LEU A 26 9.92 6.07 -9.37
N MET A 27 10.01 4.77 -9.63
CA MET A 27 11.25 4.02 -9.47
C MET A 27 12.30 4.41 -10.54
N LEU A 28 11.85 4.79 -11.75
CA LEU A 28 12.71 5.27 -12.84
C LEU A 28 13.00 6.76 -12.75
N PHE A 29 12.04 7.56 -12.26
CA PHE A 29 12.13 9.00 -12.12
C PHE A 29 12.03 9.41 -10.64
N PRO A 30 13.15 9.34 -9.88
CA PRO A 30 13.13 9.65 -8.45
C PRO A 30 12.76 11.11 -8.19
N VAL A 31 11.82 11.31 -7.26
CA VAL A 31 11.31 12.65 -6.89
C VAL A 31 12.35 13.47 -6.11
N ALA A 32 13.17 12.79 -5.30
CA ALA A 32 14.25 13.38 -4.53
C ALA A 32 15.59 12.77 -4.96
N SER A 33 16.37 13.52 -5.74
CA SER A 33 17.67 13.07 -6.23
C SER A 33 18.73 12.91 -5.13
N THR A 34 18.54 13.56 -3.99
CA THR A 34 19.46 13.51 -2.83
C THR A 34 19.07 12.47 -1.79
N ASN A 35 17.84 11.93 -1.83
CA ASN A 35 17.36 10.95 -0.87
C ASN A 35 16.61 9.82 -1.59
N GLU A 36 17.35 8.77 -1.92
CA GLU A 36 16.85 7.61 -2.63
C GLU A 36 15.78 6.85 -1.82
N ALA A 37 15.94 6.75 -0.50
CA ALA A 37 14.98 6.08 0.37
C ALA A 37 13.63 6.83 0.40
N ALA A 38 13.66 8.17 0.44
CA ALA A 38 12.45 8.98 0.36
C ALA A 38 11.72 8.82 -0.99
N SER A 39 12.47 8.76 -2.10
CA SER A 39 11.89 8.51 -3.43
C SER A 39 11.23 7.14 -3.53
N LYS A 40 11.89 6.09 -3.03
CA LYS A 40 11.34 4.73 -2.98
C LYS A 40 10.10 4.64 -2.08
N MET A 41 10.13 5.30 -0.92
CA MET A 41 8.97 5.39 -0.03
C MET A 41 7.79 6.08 -0.70
N ALA A 42 8.04 7.18 -1.43
CA ALA A 42 7.01 7.88 -2.19
C ALA A 42 6.41 7.00 -3.30
N ALA A 43 7.23 6.19 -3.99
CA ALA A 43 6.75 5.22 -4.97
C ALA A 43 5.79 4.19 -4.34
N VAL A 44 6.15 3.63 -3.18
CA VAL A 44 5.29 2.70 -2.44
C VAL A 44 4.01 3.38 -1.95
N ALA A 45 4.10 4.62 -1.45
CA ALA A 45 2.93 5.37 -0.99
C ALA A 45 1.94 5.64 -2.13
N LEU A 46 2.43 6.05 -3.31
CA LEU A 46 1.59 6.30 -4.47
C LEU A 46 0.92 5.02 -4.99
N LEU A 47 1.66 3.89 -5.00
CA LEU A 47 1.09 2.58 -5.31
C LEU A 47 -0.10 2.26 -4.40
N MET A 48 0.08 2.45 -3.09
CA MET A 48 -0.96 2.19 -2.09
C MET A 48 -2.15 3.13 -2.24
N GLU A 49 -1.91 4.42 -2.47
CA GLU A 49 -2.97 5.42 -2.67
C GLU A 49 -3.85 5.06 -3.86
N ILE A 50 -3.25 4.69 -4.99
CA ILE A 50 -3.99 4.26 -6.19
C ILE A 50 -4.80 2.99 -5.89
N TRP A 51 -4.20 2.00 -5.24
CA TRP A 51 -4.90 0.74 -4.93
C TRP A 51 -6.00 0.89 -3.88
N TRP A 52 -5.90 1.85 -2.96
CA TRP A 52 -6.97 2.20 -2.03
C TRP A 52 -8.13 2.90 -2.72
N VAL A 53 -7.87 3.88 -3.59
CA VAL A 53 -8.94 4.63 -4.28
C VAL A 53 -9.68 3.76 -5.30
N SER A 54 -8.99 2.80 -5.91
CA SER A 54 -9.55 1.93 -6.94
C SER A 54 -10.07 0.58 -6.43
N ASP A 55 -9.97 0.30 -5.12
CA ASP A 55 -10.26 -1.00 -4.51
C ASP A 55 -9.60 -2.16 -5.27
N ALA A 56 -8.37 -1.95 -5.76
CA ALA A 56 -7.65 -2.83 -6.67
C ALA A 56 -7.48 -4.25 -6.09
N ILE A 57 -7.15 -4.30 -4.80
CA ILE A 57 -7.09 -5.49 -3.94
C ILE A 57 -7.72 -5.16 -2.58
N PRO A 58 -8.04 -6.15 -1.72
CA PRO A 58 -8.63 -5.89 -0.42
C PRO A 58 -7.81 -4.88 0.41
N LEU A 59 -8.50 -3.94 1.08
CA LEU A 59 -7.88 -2.84 1.82
C LEU A 59 -6.75 -3.29 2.76
N PHE A 60 -6.97 -4.39 3.49
CA PHE A 60 -5.97 -4.95 4.40
C PHE A 60 -4.73 -5.49 3.67
N ALA A 61 -4.89 -6.03 2.46
CA ALA A 61 -3.78 -6.55 1.66
C ALA A 61 -2.91 -5.38 1.14
N THR A 62 -3.53 -4.27 0.70
CA THR A 62 -2.79 -3.05 0.35
C THR A 62 -2.03 -2.51 1.55
N ALA A 63 -2.63 -2.48 2.74
CA ALA A 63 -1.97 -1.99 3.95
C ALA A 63 -0.73 -2.81 4.35
N LEU A 64 -0.64 -4.08 3.95
CA LEU A 64 0.51 -4.96 4.22
C LEU A 64 1.66 -4.79 3.22
N LEU A 65 1.50 -4.04 2.13
CA LEU A 65 2.56 -3.84 1.13
C LEU A 65 3.89 -3.33 1.73
N PRO A 66 3.92 -2.32 2.61
CA PRO A 66 5.17 -1.83 3.21
C PRO A 66 5.95 -2.92 3.95
N LEU A 67 5.26 -3.89 4.58
CA LEU A 67 5.90 -4.99 5.30
C LEU A 67 6.86 -5.79 4.42
N VAL A 68 6.54 -5.89 3.12
CA VAL A 68 7.35 -6.61 2.14
C VAL A 68 8.22 -5.64 1.32
N LEU A 69 7.64 -4.55 0.84
CA LEU A 69 8.33 -3.62 -0.06
C LEU A 69 9.40 -2.81 0.64
N PHE A 70 9.23 -2.41 1.91
CA PHE A 70 10.24 -1.58 2.59
C PHE A 70 11.56 -2.32 2.80
N PRO A 71 11.57 -3.57 3.30
CA PRO A 71 12.81 -4.35 3.38
C PRO A 71 13.39 -4.69 2.00
N MET A 72 12.55 -5.03 1.01
CA MET A 72 13.02 -5.37 -0.34
C MET A 72 13.67 -4.19 -1.06
N LEU A 73 13.17 -2.97 -0.83
CA LEU A 73 13.67 -1.75 -1.46
C LEU A 73 14.81 -1.08 -0.67
N GLY A 74 15.12 -1.59 0.52
CA GLY A 74 16.11 -1.00 1.43
C GLY A 74 15.67 0.33 2.04
N ILE A 75 14.35 0.54 2.19
CA ILE A 75 13.77 1.75 2.80
C ILE A 75 13.87 1.64 4.34
N MET A 76 13.50 0.48 4.87
CA MET A 76 13.48 0.20 6.31
C MET A 76 13.61 -1.31 6.53
N ASP A 77 14.39 -1.71 7.54
CA ASP A 77 14.58 -3.12 7.89
C ASP A 77 13.30 -3.76 8.41
N SER A 78 13.16 -5.07 8.20
CA SER A 78 12.00 -5.86 8.66
C SER A 78 11.81 -5.77 10.19
N GLY A 79 12.90 -5.70 10.95
CA GLY A 79 12.86 -5.53 12.41
C GLY A 79 12.31 -4.18 12.86
N ALA A 80 12.37 -3.16 12.01
CA ALA A 80 11.80 -1.84 12.27
C ALA A 80 10.38 -1.69 11.68
N THR A 81 10.10 -2.30 10.53
CA THR A 81 8.78 -2.21 9.87
C THR A 81 7.72 -3.08 10.54
N ALA A 82 8.03 -4.33 10.91
CA ALA A 82 7.04 -5.27 11.44
C ALA A 82 6.36 -4.83 12.75
N PRO A 83 7.07 -4.26 13.75
CA PRO A 83 6.44 -3.82 15.01
C PRO A 83 5.35 -2.76 14.84
N ILE A 84 5.39 -1.97 13.76
CA ILE A 84 4.39 -0.91 13.48
C ILE A 84 2.98 -1.51 13.32
N TYR A 85 2.90 -2.73 12.78
CA TYR A 85 1.65 -3.47 12.57
C TYR A 85 1.08 -4.12 13.84
N PHE A 86 1.82 -4.10 14.95
CA PHE A 86 1.42 -4.64 16.26
C PHE A 86 1.61 -3.61 17.37
N ASN A 87 1.29 -2.34 17.10
CA ASN A 87 1.36 -1.30 18.11
C ASN A 87 0.23 -1.42 19.15
N SER A 88 0.38 -0.72 20.29
CA SER A 88 -0.56 -0.76 21.41
C SER A 88 -2.00 -0.40 21.03
N ILE A 89 -2.20 0.49 20.05
CA ILE A 89 -3.53 0.89 19.58
C ILE A 89 -4.18 -0.27 18.83
N ILE A 90 -3.46 -0.92 17.92
CA ILE A 90 -3.97 -2.08 17.16
C ILE A 90 -4.34 -3.21 18.12
N VAL A 91 -3.48 -3.51 19.10
CA VAL A 91 -3.75 -4.57 20.10
C VAL A 91 -4.94 -4.20 20.98
N LEU A 92 -5.08 -2.92 21.37
CA LEU A 92 -6.25 -2.44 22.10
C LEU A 92 -7.55 -2.62 21.31
N PHE A 93 -7.55 -2.30 20.01
CA PHE A 93 -8.72 -2.55 19.14
C PHE A 93 -9.04 -4.03 19.03
N ILE A 94 -8.03 -4.90 18.85
CA ILE A 94 -8.22 -6.36 18.83
C ILE A 94 -8.86 -6.83 20.14
N GLY A 95 -8.31 -6.42 21.28
CA GLY A 95 -8.87 -6.76 22.60
C GLY A 95 -10.29 -6.21 22.82
N GLY A 96 -10.56 -4.98 22.36
CA GLY A 96 -11.90 -4.39 22.41
C GLY A 96 -12.92 -5.16 21.56
N PHE A 97 -12.54 -5.59 20.35
CA PHE A 97 -13.39 -6.42 19.50
C PHE A 97 -13.61 -7.84 20.02
N MET A 98 -12.69 -8.39 20.82
CA MET A 98 -12.88 -9.70 21.45
C MET A 98 -13.89 -9.68 22.60
N ILE A 99 -14.08 -8.53 23.26
CA ILE A 99 -15.02 -8.37 24.38
C ILE A 99 -16.43 -8.00 23.90
N ALA A 100 -16.52 -7.23 22.80
CA ALA A 100 -17.78 -6.81 22.19
C ALA A 100 -18.59 -7.98 21.62
#